data_AF-A0A7Z2PTL7-F1
#
_entry.id   AF-A0A7Z2PTL7-F1
#
_cell.length_a   1.000
_cell.length_b   1.000
_cell.length_c   1.000
_cell.angle_alpha   90.00
_cell.angle_beta   90.00
_cell.angle_gamma   90.00
#
_symmetry.space_group_name_H-M   'P 1'
#
loop_
_entity.id
_entity.type
_entity.pdbx_description
1 polymer ?
#
loop_
_entity_poly.entity_id
_entity_poly.type
_entity_poly.pdbx_seq_one_letter_code
_entity_poly.pdbx_strand_id
1 'polypeptide(L)'
;MTKLAYVRTMFATCMLFQVIYVMCVVLWLAFPDLKGHALLPALFPNFNLITVGSFIYGLVASMVYGWIVAIIFVFFFNLWPRAIAPVLGRRMLQRS
;
A
#
# COMPACT_ATOMS: atom_id res chain seq x y z
N MET A 1 11.73 18.88 12.06
CA MET A 1 10.94 17.63 11.95
C MET A 1 9.87 17.81 10.87
N THR A 2 10.15 17.42 9.63
CA THR A 2 9.20 17.54 8.50
C THR A 2 8.08 16.52 8.67
N LYS A 3 6.86 16.97 9.04
CA LYS A 3 5.66 16.14 8.98
C LYS A 3 5.50 15.65 7.54
N LEU A 4 5.40 14.33 7.32
CA LEU A 4 5.01 13.82 6.01
C LEU A 4 3.59 14.29 5.70
N ALA A 5 3.43 14.93 4.55
CA ALA A 5 2.14 15.37 4.05
C ALA A 5 1.31 14.13 3.67
N TYR A 6 0.30 13.82 4.48
CA TYR A 6 -0.60 12.68 4.32
C TYR A 6 -1.16 12.56 2.89
N VAL A 7 -1.53 13.69 2.28
CA VAL A 7 -2.06 13.74 0.92
C VAL A 7 -1.03 13.27 -0.10
N ARG A 8 0.24 13.69 0.05
CA ARG A 8 1.31 13.32 -0.89
C ARG A 8 1.66 11.84 -0.80
N THR A 9 1.69 11.29 0.41
CA THR A 9 1.91 9.85 0.63
C THR A 9 0.75 9.01 0.11
N MET A 10 -0.49 9.49 0.26
CA MET A 10 -1.69 8.80 -0.24
C MET A 10 -1.71 8.69 -1.76
N PHE A 11 -1.44 9.80 -2.47
CA PHE A 11 -1.39 9.75 -3.93
C PHE A 11 -0.24 8.87 -4.45
N ALA A 12 0.92 8.89 -3.78
CA ALA A 12 2.07 8.10 -4.18
C ALA A 12 1.83 6.58 -4.04
N THR A 13 1.25 6.15 -2.92
CA THR A 13 0.95 4.72 -2.71
C THR A 13 -0.17 4.24 -3.63
N CYS A 14 -1.23 5.03 -3.82
CA CYS A 14 -2.30 4.68 -4.75
C CYS A 14 -1.80 4.50 -6.19
N MET A 15 -0.98 5.43 -6.70
CA MET A 15 -0.42 5.28 -8.05
C MET A 15 0.49 4.06 -8.18
N LEU A 16 1.32 3.77 -7.17
CA LEU A 16 2.20 2.60 -7.19
C LEU A 16 1.40 1.29 -7.26
N PHE A 17 0.34 1.16 -6.45
CA PHE A 17 -0.52 -0.03 -6.48
C PHE A 17 -1.30 -0.17 -7.79
N GLN A 18 -1.73 0.94 -8.39
CA GLN A 18 -2.37 0.93 -9.71
C GLN A 18 -1.41 0.49 -10.81
N VAL A 19 -0.16 0.97 -10.81
CA VAL A 19 0.85 0.57 -11.79
C VAL A 19 1.18 -0.92 -11.66
N ILE A 20 1.37 -1.42 -10.44
CA ILE A 20 1.59 -2.85 -10.19
C ILE A 20 0.39 -3.66 -10.69
N TYR A 21 -0.84 -3.21 -10.40
CA TYR A 21 -2.05 -3.87 -10.88
C TYR A 21 -2.10 -3.98 -12.42
N VAL A 22 -1.86 -2.87 -13.13
CA VAL A 22 -1.82 -2.87 -14.60
C VAL A 22 -0.68 -3.76 -15.13
N MET A 23 0.49 -3.72 -14.49
CA MET A 23 1.60 -4.61 -14.84
C MET A 23 1.23 -6.09 -14.67
N CYS A 24 0.52 -6.46 -13.60
CA CYS A 24 0.01 -7.81 -13.39
C CYS A 24 -0.98 -8.23 -14.49
N VAL A 25 -1.86 -7.33 -14.94
CA VAL A 25 -2.80 -7.60 -16.04
C VAL A 25 -2.06 -7.80 -17.37
N VAL A 26 -1.05 -6.97 -17.67
CA VAL A 26 -0.23 -7.12 -18.88
C VAL A 26 0.55 -8.44 -18.86
N LEU A 27 1.14 -8.80 -17.73
CA LEU A 27 1.84 -10.08 -17.55
C LEU A 27 0.90 -11.29 -17.74
N TRP A 28 -0.35 -11.18 -17.29
CA TRP A 28 -1.37 -12.22 -17.50
C TRP A 28 -1.70 -12.41 -18.98
N LEU A 29 -1.80 -11.31 -19.75
CA LEU A 29 -2.02 -11.38 -21.19
C LEU A 29 -0.82 -11.96 -21.96
N ALA A 30 0.40 -11.70 -21.48
CA ALA A 30 1.62 -12.20 -22.10
C ALA A 30 1.92 -13.67 -21.74
N PHE A 31 1.61 -14.11 -20.52
CA PHE A 31 1.92 -15.45 -20.02
C PHE A 31 0.77 -16.04 -19.18
N PRO A 32 -0.18 -16.75 -19.81
CA PRO A 32 -1.38 -17.26 -19.14
C PRO A 32 -1.14 -18.49 -18.24
N ASP A 33 0.05 -19.10 -18.27
CA ASP A 33 0.37 -20.35 -17.57
C ASP A 33 1.15 -20.14 -16.24
N LEU A 34 1.34 -18.89 -15.81
CA LEU A 34 2.13 -18.60 -14.61
C LEU A 34 1.32 -18.82 -13.32
N LYS A 35 1.79 -19.70 -12.43
CA LYS A 35 1.20 -19.95 -11.09
C LYS A 35 0.97 -18.71 -10.20
N GLY A 36 1.60 -17.57 -10.51
CA GLY A 36 1.30 -16.28 -9.89
C GLY A 36 -0.17 -15.85 -10.06
N HIS A 37 -0.87 -16.48 -11.00
CA HIS A 37 -2.29 -16.36 -11.23
C HIS A 37 -3.17 -16.82 -10.07
N ALA A 38 -2.63 -17.62 -9.13
CA ALA A 38 -3.37 -18.10 -7.96
C ALA A 38 -3.49 -17.07 -6.82
N LEU A 39 -2.68 -16.01 -6.81
CA LEU A 39 -2.74 -14.96 -5.79
C LEU A 39 -3.99 -14.08 -5.93
N LEU A 40 -4.46 -13.84 -7.16
CA LEU A 40 -5.64 -13.02 -7.43
C LEU A 40 -6.96 -13.69 -6.99
N PRO A 41 -7.21 -14.99 -7.28
CA PRO A 41 -8.37 -15.74 -6.79
C PRO A 41 -8.34 -15.98 -5.28
N ALA A 42 -7.16 -16.14 -4.67
CA ALA A 42 -7.02 -16.32 -3.24
C ALA A 42 -7.37 -15.04 -2.45
N LEU A 43 -7.06 -13.87 -3.02
CA LEU A 43 -7.41 -12.58 -2.41
C LEU A 43 -8.83 -12.14 -2.77
N PHE A 44 -9.37 -12.58 -3.92
CA PHE A 44 -10.71 -12.25 -4.38
C PHE A 44 -11.45 -13.47 -4.95
N PRO A 45 -12.34 -14.12 -4.16
CA PRO A 45 -13.01 -15.39 -4.50
C PRO A 45 -14.09 -15.29 -5.61
N ASN A 46 -14.00 -14.33 -6.53
CA ASN A 46 -14.97 -14.14 -7.63
C ASN A 46 -14.38 -13.51 -8.91
N PHE A 47 -13.04 -13.54 -9.09
CA PHE A 47 -12.37 -12.92 -10.24
C PHE A 47 -12.31 -13.84 -11.46
N ASN A 48 -13.14 -13.55 -12.47
CA ASN A 48 -12.94 -14.01 -13.85
C ASN A 48 -12.32 -12.83 -14.64
N LEU A 49 -11.01 -12.86 -14.89
CA LEU A 49 -10.26 -11.76 -15.54
C LEU A 49 -10.71 -11.44 -16.97
N ILE A 50 -11.62 -12.21 -17.54
CA ILE A 50 -12.17 -12.05 -18.89
C ILE A 50 -13.27 -10.98 -18.93
N THR A 51 -13.79 -10.55 -17.78
CA THR A 51 -14.87 -9.54 -17.70
C THR A 51 -14.31 -8.18 -17.32
N VAL A 52 -14.63 -7.14 -18.10
CA VAL A 52 -14.27 -5.72 -17.83
C VAL A 52 -14.64 -5.27 -16.40
N GLY A 53 -15.69 -5.85 -15.82
CA GLY A 53 -16.10 -5.60 -14.43
C GLY A 53 -15.04 -5.99 -13.38
N SER A 54 -14.32 -7.11 -13.57
CA SER A 54 -13.25 -7.53 -12.66
C SER A 54 -12.02 -6.63 -12.78
N PHE A 55 -11.78 -6.02 -13.95
CA PHE A 55 -10.71 -5.04 -14.11
C PHE A 55 -10.96 -3.77 -13.28
N ILE A 56 -12.17 -3.21 -13.37
CA ILE A 56 -12.57 -2.03 -12.60
C ILE A 56 -12.54 -2.33 -11.09
N TYR A 57 -13.00 -3.53 -10.70
CA TYR A 57 -12.94 -3.97 -9.30
C TYR A 57 -11.51 -4.02 -8.77
N GLY A 58 -10.57 -4.59 -9.53
CA GLY A 58 -9.16 -4.65 -9.14
C GLY A 58 -8.52 -3.27 -9.03
N LEU A 59 -8.89 -2.36 -9.94
CA LEU A 59 -8.40 -0.98 -9.93
C LEU A 59 -8.93 -0.19 -8.73
N VAL A 60 -10.21 -0.32 -8.38
CA VAL A 60 -10.79 0.28 -7.17
C VAL A 60 -10.20 -0.34 -5.91
N ALA A 61 -10.06 -1.66 -5.85
CA ALA A 61 -9.44 -2.33 -4.72
C ALA A 61 -7.99 -1.84 -4.49
N SER A 62 -7.21 -1.68 -5.56
CA SER A 62 -5.84 -1.15 -5.48
C SER A 62 -5.77 0.27 -4.88
N MET A 63 -6.76 1.13 -5.13
CA MET A 63 -6.86 2.45 -4.49
C MET A 63 -7.15 2.34 -3.00
N VAL A 64 -8.06 1.43 -2.60
CA VAL A 64 -8.37 1.20 -1.18
C VAL A 64 -7.15 0.66 -0.43
N TYR A 65 -6.42 -0.30 -1.02
CA TYR A 65 -5.18 -0.80 -0.44
C TYR A 65 -4.10 0.27 -0.35
N GLY A 66 -3.92 1.09 -1.40
CA GLY A 66 -3.00 2.22 -1.38
C GLY A 66 -3.32 3.23 -0.27
N TRP A 67 -4.61 3.44 0.02
CA TRP A 67 -5.06 4.31 1.09
C TRP A 67 -4.73 3.76 2.48
N ILE A 68 -5.01 2.47 2.73
CA ILE A 68 -4.67 1.80 4.01
C ILE A 68 -3.16 1.88 4.27
N VAL A 69 -2.34 1.59 3.27
CA VAL A 69 -0.88 1.67 3.38
C VAL A 69 -0.42 3.09 3.70
N ALA A 70 -1.01 4.12 3.09
CA ALA A 70 -0.68 5.51 3.37
C ALA A 70 -1.00 5.91 4.82
N ILE A 71 -2.14 5.48 5.34
CA ILE A 71 -2.53 5.71 6.74
C ILE A 71 -1.49 5.08 7.68
N ILE A 72 -1.12 3.81 7.43
CA ILE A 72 -0.11 3.10 8.23
C ILE A 72 1.23 3.84 8.19
N PHE A 73 1.68 4.25 7.00
CA PHE A 73 2.95 4.97 6.84
C PHE A 73 2.94 6.30 7.60
N VAL A 74 1.91 7.13 7.42
CA VAL A 74 1.82 8.43 8.08
C VAL A 74 1.71 8.26 9.59
N PHE A 75 0.95 7.27 10.06
CA PHE A 75 0.84 6.94 11.48
C PHE A 75 2.21 6.58 12.06
N PHE A 76 2.97 5.69 11.41
CA PHE A 76 4.30 5.29 11.86
C PHE A 76 5.27 6.48 11.87
N PHE A 77 5.35 7.25 10.78
CA PHE A 77 6.30 8.38 10.69
C PHE A 77 5.98 9.54 11.64
N ASN A 78 4.70 9.80 11.99
CA ASN A 78 4.34 10.86 12.94
C ASN A 78 4.32 10.40 14.40
N LEU A 79 3.92 9.16 14.69
CA LEU A 79 3.76 8.67 16.06
C LEU A 79 5.04 8.07 16.62
N TRP A 80 5.87 7.44 15.79
CA TRP A 80 7.14 6.82 16.21
C TRP A 80 8.12 7.81 16.87
N PRO A 81 8.32 9.05 16.37
CA PRO A 81 9.16 10.04 17.05
C PRO A 81 8.59 10.47 18.41
N ARG A 82 7.26 10.48 18.55
CA ARG A 82 6.56 10.84 19.80
C ARG A 82 6.54 9.71 20.82
N ALA A 83 6.48 8.46 20.36
CA ALA A 83 6.51 7.27 21.19
C ALA A 83 7.93 6.92 21.67
N ILE A 84 8.97 7.21 20.86
CA ILE A 84 10.37 6.98 21.24
C ILE A 84 10.92 8.09 22.14
N ALA A 85 10.45 9.34 22.00
CA ALA A 85 10.87 10.45 22.85
C ALA A 85 10.81 10.15 24.38
N PRO A 86 9.73 9.56 24.95
CA PRO A 86 9.72 9.20 26.37
C PRO A 86 10.61 8.00 26.72
N VAL A 87 10.92 7.10 25.78
CA VAL A 87 11.76 5.91 26.00
C VAL A 87 13.25 6.27 25.97
N LEU A 88 13.67 7.17 25.07
CA LEU A 88 15.06 7.62 24.93
C LEU A 88 15.38 8.83 25.84
N GLY A 89 14.36 9.60 26.24
CA GLY A 89 14.49 10.91 26.87
C GLY A 89 14.69 10.95 28.39
N ARG A 90 14.74 9.82 29.11
CA ARG A 90 15.08 9.84 30.54
C ARG A 90 16.58 9.73 30.86
N ARG A 91 17.46 9.43 29.89
CA ARG A 91 18.90 9.22 30.19
C ARG A 91 19.84 10.40 29.88
N MET A 92 19.46 11.35 29.03
CA MET A 92 20.39 12.42 28.62
C MET A 92 20.12 13.81 29.20
N LEU A 93 18.96 14.07 29.81
CA LEU A 93 18.62 15.40 30.36
C LEU A 93 18.87 15.57 31.87
N GLN A 94 19.42 14.58 32.57
CA GLN A 94 19.81 14.70 34.00
C GLN A 94 21.31 14.98 34.21
N ARG A 95 22.06 15.30 33.15
CA ARG A 95 23.53 15.40 33.20
C ARG A 95 24.11 16.67 32.60
N SER A 96 23.36 17.77 32.57
CA SER A 96 23.86 19.11 32.26
C SER A 96 23.29 20.13 33.23
#